data_AF-A0A7G7L599-F1
#
_entry.id   AF-A0A7G7L599-F1
#
_cell.length_a   1.000
_cell.length_b   1.000
_cell.length_c   1.000
_cell.angle_alpha   90.00
_cell.angle_beta   90.00
_cell.angle_gamma   90.00
#
_symmetry.space_group_name_H-M   'P 1'
#
loop_
_entity.id
_entity.type
_entity.pdbx_description
1 polymer ?
#
loop_
_entity_poly.entity_id
_entity_poly.type
_entity_poly.pdbx_seq_one_letter_code
_entity_poly.pdbx_strand_id
1 'polypeptide(L)'
;MNNLVCLCRRHHRLKTHAPGWVFGMDPDGTLHVTPPGGRTRTTRPSCLAEACTRQVVTDLLGRTPRCYRSPTPEERADRRAAAAERARLAAEIEAELDAALATAGRNDATARRQDDDPPPF
;
A
#
# COMPACT_ATOMS: atom_id res chain seq x y z
N MET A 1 -19.19 -6.25 -19.93
CA MET A 1 -18.24 -6.16 -18.80
C MET A 1 -19.04 -5.77 -17.55
N ASN A 2 -19.74 -6.71 -16.91
CA ASN A 2 -20.63 -6.40 -15.78
C ASN A 2 -19.95 -6.81 -14.47
N ASN A 3 -19.24 -5.86 -13.86
CA ASN A 3 -18.85 -5.95 -12.45
C ASN A 3 -19.59 -4.83 -11.69
N LEU A 4 -20.93 -4.89 -11.74
CA LEU A 4 -21.82 -3.95 -11.06
C LEU A 4 -21.92 -4.22 -9.55
N VAL A 5 -21.33 -5.33 -9.08
CA VAL A 5 -21.35 -5.69 -7.67
C VAL A 5 -20.01 -5.38 -7.02
N CYS A 6 -19.93 -4.24 -6.34
CA CYS A 6 -18.87 -3.98 -5.37
C CYS A 6 -19.11 -4.86 -4.14
N LEU A 7 -18.60 -6.09 -4.17
CA LEU A 7 -18.64 -6.98 -3.01
C LEU A 7 -17.54 -6.55 -2.02
N CYS A 8 -17.86 -6.48 -0.73
CA CYS A 8 -16.83 -6.31 0.30
C CYS A 8 -15.99 -7.60 0.43
N ARG A 9 -14.83 -7.52 1.10
CA ARG A 9 -13.93 -8.67 1.32
C ARG A 9 -14.66 -9.91 1.87
N ARG A 10 -15.62 -9.71 2.78
CA ARG A 10 -16.44 -10.80 3.35
C ARG A 10 -17.31 -11.46 2.29
N HIS A 11 -18.02 -10.69 1.47
CA HIS A 11 -18.90 -11.26 0.44
C HIS A 11 -18.12 -11.90 -0.71
N HIS A 12 -16.94 -11.39 -1.05
CA HIS A 12 -16.05 -12.07 -2.01
C HIS A 12 -15.64 -13.47 -1.51
N ARG A 13 -15.31 -13.60 -0.23
CA ARG A 13 -14.96 -14.92 0.34
C ARG A 13 -16.13 -15.88 0.31
N LEU A 14 -17.33 -15.41 0.62
CA LEU A 14 -18.53 -16.25 0.59
C LEU A 14 -18.87 -16.68 -0.84
N LYS A 15 -18.82 -15.77 -1.81
CA LYS A 15 -19.10 -16.08 -3.22
C LYS A 15 -18.12 -17.11 -3.80
N THR A 16 -16.83 -17.01 -3.48
CA THR A 16 -15.81 -17.84 -4.12
C THR A 16 -15.53 -19.15 -3.37
N HIS A 17 -15.57 -19.13 -2.03
CA HIS A 17 -15.02 -20.22 -1.22
C HIS A 17 -16.05 -20.90 -0.33
N ALA A 18 -17.30 -20.42 -0.24
CA ALA A 18 -18.30 -21.05 0.61
C ALA A 18 -19.26 -21.92 -0.25
N PRO A 19 -19.22 -23.26 -0.10
CA PRO A 19 -20.14 -24.15 -0.80
C PRO A 19 -21.60 -23.84 -0.43
N GLY A 20 -22.52 -24.01 -1.39
CA GLY A 20 -23.96 -23.83 -1.19
C GLY A 20 -24.43 -22.38 -1.12
N TRP A 21 -23.55 -21.39 -1.34
CA TRP A 21 -23.96 -20.00 -1.54
C TRP A 21 -24.23 -19.74 -3.02
N VAL A 22 -25.42 -19.20 -3.32
CA VAL A 22 -25.83 -18.85 -4.68
C VAL A 22 -25.96 -17.34 -4.78
N PHE A 23 -25.33 -16.75 -5.79
CA PHE A 23 -25.40 -15.33 -6.10
C PHE A 23 -25.97 -15.17 -7.52
N GLY A 24 -27.13 -14.53 -7.65
CA GLY A 24 -27.79 -14.22 -8.93
C GLY A 24 -27.97 -12.71 -9.09
N MET A 25 -27.85 -12.21 -10.31
CA MET A 25 -28.06 -10.79 -10.62
C MET A 25 -29.01 -10.68 -11.80
N ASP A 26 -30.06 -9.90 -11.62
CA ASP A 26 -31.01 -9.58 -12.66
C ASP A 26 -30.49 -8.43 -13.55
N PRO A 27 -31.03 -8.25 -14.78
CA PRO A 27 -30.61 -7.19 -15.70
C PRO A 27 -30.85 -5.77 -15.17
N ASP A 28 -31.76 -5.61 -14.21
CA ASP A 28 -32.07 -4.36 -13.50
C ASP A 28 -31.04 -4.03 -12.41
N GLY A 29 -30.03 -4.89 -12.19
CA GLY A 29 -29.02 -4.73 -11.16
C GLY A 29 -29.44 -5.25 -9.78
N THR A 30 -30.61 -5.88 -9.65
CA THR A 30 -31.03 -6.54 -8.41
C THR A 30 -30.13 -7.74 -8.11
N LEU A 31 -29.55 -7.78 -6.90
CA LEU A 31 -28.71 -8.87 -6.42
C LEU A 31 -29.50 -9.81 -5.50
N HIS A 32 -29.53 -11.09 -5.85
CA HIS A 32 -30.05 -12.17 -5.02
C HIS A 32 -28.90 -12.96 -4.40
N VAL A 33 -28.93 -13.10 -3.07
CA VAL A 33 -27.96 -13.90 -2.31
C VAL A 33 -28.70 -14.96 -1.52
N THR A 34 -28.46 -16.22 -1.84
CA THR A 34 -29.06 -17.37 -1.17
C THR A 34 -27.97 -18.10 -0.39
N PRO A 35 -28.02 -18.09 0.96
CA PRO A 35 -27.14 -18.92 1.78
C PRO A 35 -27.60 -20.39 1.73
N PRO A 36 -26.77 -21.33 2.20
CA PRO A 36 -27.11 -22.76 2.23
C PRO A 36 -28.41 -23.08 2.99
N GLY A 37 -28.76 -22.26 3.99
CA GLY A 37 -30.01 -22.37 4.75
C GLY A 37 -31.26 -21.86 4.02
N GLY A 38 -31.19 -21.58 2.72
CA GLY A 38 -32.33 -21.35 1.82
C GLY A 38 -32.97 -19.97 1.86
N ARG A 39 -32.71 -19.13 2.87
CA ARG A 39 -33.31 -17.79 2.94
C ARG A 39 -32.62 -16.79 2.00
N THR A 40 -33.19 -16.58 0.82
CA THR A 40 -32.71 -15.59 -0.14
C THR A 40 -32.88 -14.16 0.37
N ARG A 41 -31.81 -13.37 0.29
CA ARG A 41 -31.83 -11.92 0.51
C ARG A 41 -31.69 -11.22 -0.83
N THR A 42 -32.51 -10.20 -1.03
CA THR A 42 -32.55 -9.42 -2.27
C THR A 42 -32.16 -7.98 -1.97
N THR A 43 -31.17 -7.47 -2.69
CA THR A 43 -30.75 -6.07 -2.62
C THR A 43 -31.01 -5.43 -3.96
N ARG A 44 -31.82 -4.37 -3.98
CA ARG A 44 -32.04 -3.55 -5.17
C ARG A 44 -31.18 -2.29 -5.06
N PRO A 45 -30.48 -1.87 -6.12
CA PRO A 45 -29.89 -0.54 -6.16
C PRO A 45 -31.02 0.49 -6.01
N SER A 46 -30.91 1.44 -5.07
CA SER A 46 -31.83 2.57 -5.04
C SER A 46 -31.55 3.47 -6.26
N CYS A 47 -32.54 4.25 -6.71
CA CYS A 47 -32.41 5.17 -7.86
C CYS A 47 -31.21 6.13 -7.78
N LEU A 48 -30.63 6.34 -6.59
CA LEU A 48 -29.35 7.01 -6.41
C LEU A 48 -28.21 6.35 -7.21
N ALA A 49 -28.23 5.03 -7.40
CA ALA A 49 -27.26 4.29 -8.19
C ALA A 49 -27.49 4.40 -9.71
N GLU A 50 -28.75 4.58 -10.16
CA GLU A 50 -29.07 4.86 -11.57
C GLU A 50 -28.72 6.32 -11.93
N ALA A 51 -28.93 7.24 -10.99
CA ALA A 51 -28.55 8.65 -11.11
C ALA A 51 -27.04 8.88 -10.94
N CYS A 52 -26.25 7.86 -10.56
CA CYS A 52 -24.79 7.90 -10.52
C CYS A 52 -24.19 7.89 -11.94
N THR A 53 -24.59 8.83 -12.79
CA THR A 53 -23.61 9.32 -13.75
C THR A 53 -22.46 9.92 -12.94
N ARG A 54 -21.23 9.68 -13.38
CA ARG A 54 -20.02 10.22 -12.73
C ARG A 54 -20.12 11.75 -12.52
N GLN A 55 -20.89 12.43 -13.36
CA GLN A 55 -21.23 13.85 -13.27
C GLN A 55 -21.97 14.17 -11.96
N VAL A 56 -23.12 13.52 -11.72
CA VAL A 56 -24.01 13.79 -10.58
C VAL A 56 -23.34 13.48 -9.24
N VAL A 57 -22.51 12.42 -9.17
CA VAL A 57 -21.74 12.09 -7.95
C VAL A 57 -20.68 13.16 -7.67
N THR A 58 -20.07 13.73 -8.71
CA THR A 58 -19.09 14.81 -8.57
C THR A 58 -19.76 16.11 -8.14
N ASP A 59 -20.96 16.39 -8.64
CA ASP A 59 -21.74 17.58 -8.30
C ASP A 59 -22.30 17.53 -6.88
N LEU A 60 -22.74 16.35 -6.40
CA LEU A 60 -23.30 16.17 -5.06
C LEU A 60 -22.25 16.00 -3.94
N LEU A 61 -21.14 15.30 -4.20
CA LEU A 61 -20.11 15.02 -3.20
C LEU A 61 -18.91 15.98 -3.28
N GLY A 62 -18.92 16.89 -4.24
CA GLY A 62 -17.79 17.76 -4.57
C GLY A 62 -16.63 17.01 -5.25
N ARG A 63 -15.63 17.78 -5.72
CA ARG A 63 -14.39 17.23 -6.27
C ARG A 63 -13.73 16.36 -5.20
N THR A 64 -13.59 15.06 -5.45
CA THR A 64 -12.97 14.12 -4.48
C THR A 64 -11.76 14.74 -3.77
N PRO A 65 -11.72 14.72 -2.43
CA PRO A 65 -10.60 15.28 -1.67
C PRO A 65 -9.26 14.70 -2.13
N ARG A 66 -8.20 15.52 -2.11
CA ARG A 66 -6.83 15.15 -2.56
C ARG A 66 -6.33 13.81 -2.01
N CYS A 67 -6.78 13.40 -0.83
CA CYS A 67 -6.40 12.14 -0.18
C CYS A 67 -6.90 10.86 -0.89
N TYR A 68 -7.89 10.96 -1.80
CA TYR A 68 -8.43 9.82 -2.54
C TYR A 68 -7.95 9.73 -3.99
N ARG A 69 -7.16 10.71 -4.47
CA ARG A 69 -6.62 10.67 -5.82
C ARG A 69 -5.41 9.74 -5.86
N SER A 70 -5.51 8.68 -6.66
CA SER A 70 -4.35 7.86 -6.98
C SER A 70 -3.25 8.72 -7.60
N PRO A 71 -1.98 8.62 -7.14
CA PRO A 71 -0.90 9.41 -7.68
C PRO A 71 -0.67 9.09 -9.15
N THR A 72 -0.31 10.11 -9.93
CA THR A 72 -0.01 9.96 -11.36
C THR A 72 1.21 9.07 -11.57
N PRO A 73 1.41 8.51 -12.78
CA PRO A 73 2.64 7.78 -13.11
C PRO A 73 3.92 8.60 -12.85
N GLU A 74 3.88 9.90 -13.12
CA GLU A 74 4.96 10.86 -12.88
C GLU A 74 5.23 11.05 -11.39
N GLU A 75 4.19 11.35 -10.58
CA GLU A 75 4.33 11.47 -9.13
C GLU A 75 4.87 10.17 -8.48
N ARG A 76 4.54 9.01 -9.05
CA ARG A 76 5.11 7.73 -8.62
C ARG A 76 6.57 7.57 -9.03
N ALA A 77 6.97 8.07 -10.19
CA ALA A 77 8.36 8.09 -10.63
C ALA A 77 9.21 9.00 -9.72
N ASP A 78 8.73 10.20 -9.40
CA ASP A 78 9.40 11.14 -8.49
C ASP A 78 9.60 10.53 -7.11
N ARG A 79 8.58 9.85 -6.56
CA ARG A 79 8.71 9.15 -5.28
C ARG A 79 9.78 8.06 -5.31
N ARG A 80 9.91 7.33 -6.43
CA ARG A 80 10.97 6.32 -6.60
C ARG A 80 12.35 6.96 -6.70
N ALA A 81 12.47 8.06 -7.46
CA ALA A 81 13.72 8.81 -7.58
C ALA A 81 14.16 9.36 -6.22
N ALA A 82 13.25 9.98 -5.46
CA ALA A 82 13.52 10.47 -4.11
C ALA A 82 13.90 9.35 -3.13
N ALA A 83 13.29 8.17 -3.25
CA ALA A 83 13.67 7.01 -2.44
C ALA A 83 15.07 6.49 -2.79
N ALA A 84 15.42 6.44 -4.08
CA ALA A 84 16.75 6.05 -4.54
C ALA A 84 17.83 7.03 -4.07
N GLU A 85 17.56 8.33 -4.12
CA GLU A 85 18.50 9.35 -3.65
C GLU A 85 18.75 9.24 -2.14
N ARG A 86 17.68 9.07 -1.34
CA ARG A 86 17.83 8.81 0.11
C ARG A 86 18.66 7.56 0.40
N ALA A 87 18.50 6.50 -0.39
CA ALA A 87 19.28 5.28 -0.21
C ALA A 87 20.77 5.50 -0.51
N ARG A 88 21.10 6.33 -1.51
CA ARG A 88 22.50 6.70 -1.82
C ARG A 88 23.13 7.47 -0.68
N LEU A 89 22.45 8.50 -0.19
CA LEU A 89 22.94 9.31 0.93
C LEU A 89 23.13 8.46 2.19
N ALA A 90 22.22 7.54 2.47
CA ALA A 90 22.36 6.62 3.60
C ALA A 90 23.60 5.73 3.46
N ALA A 91 23.85 5.17 2.27
CA ALA A 91 25.02 4.34 2.01
C ALA A 91 26.34 5.12 2.11
N GLU A 92 26.35 6.38 1.68
CA GLU A 92 27.50 7.28 1.84
C GLU A 92 27.81 7.53 3.31
N ILE A 93 26.80 7.89 4.11
CA ILE A 93 26.94 8.08 5.55
C ILE A 93 27.44 6.80 6.24
N GLU A 94 26.88 5.64 5.89
CA GLU A 94 27.32 4.35 6.43
C GLU A 94 28.80 4.07 6.10
N ALA A 95 29.23 4.32 4.86
CA ALA A 95 30.62 4.16 4.45
C ALA A 95 31.57 5.13 5.18
N GLU A 96 31.14 6.37 5.40
CA GLU A 96 31.90 7.35 6.20
C GLU A 96 32.05 6.89 7.65
N LEU A 97 30.98 6.39 8.25
CA LEU A 97 31.01 5.85 9.62
C LEU A 97 31.96 4.65 9.74
N ASP A 98 31.92 3.72 8.78
CA ASP A 98 32.83 2.57 8.75
C ASP A 98 34.30 3.00 8.60
N ALA A 99 34.58 3.99 7.74
CA ALA A 99 35.92 4.53 7.55
C ALA A 99 36.45 5.23 8.81
N ALA A 100 35.58 5.97 9.52
CA ALA A 100 35.92 6.62 10.78
C ALA A 100 36.26 5.59 11.87
N LEU A 101 35.43 4.55 12.02
CA LEU A 101 35.67 3.46 12.97
C LEU A 101 36.97 2.69 12.66
N ALA A 102 37.25 2.42 11.39
CA ALA A 102 38.50 1.78 10.98
C ALA A 102 39.74 2.64 11.29
N THR A 103 39.62 3.98 11.15
CA THR A 103 40.71 4.91 11.48
C THR A 103 40.95 4.98 12.99
N ALA A 104 39.88 5.03 13.79
CA ALA A 104 39.99 4.98 15.25
C ALA A 104 40.69 3.69 15.72
N GLY A 105 40.31 2.53 15.17
CA GLY A 105 40.95 1.25 15.50
C GLY A 105 42.44 1.19 15.13
N ARG A 106 42.85 1.81 14.01
CA ARG A 106 44.28 1.94 13.64
C ARG A 106 45.05 2.83 14.62
N ASN A 107 44.45 3.94 15.04
CA ASN A 107 45.08 4.86 15.99
C ASN A 107 45.23 4.21 17.37
N ASP A 108 44.22 3.50 17.86
CA ASP A 108 44.26 2.75 19.12
C ASP A 108 45.33 1.65 19.09
N ALA A 109 45.45 0.93 17.98
CA ALA A 109 46.51 -0.07 17.79
C ALA A 109 47.92 0.55 17.75
N THR A 110 48.05 1.74 17.17
CA THR A 110 49.32 2.49 17.14
C THR A 110 49.70 2.99 18.53
N ALA A 111 48.75 3.53 19.30
CA ALA A 111 48.97 3.99 20.66
C ALA A 111 49.42 2.84 21.59
N ARG A 112 48.75 1.67 21.54
CA ARG A 112 49.18 0.48 22.29
C ARG A 112 50.62 0.06 21.99
N ARG A 113 51.04 0.12 20.73
CA ARG A 113 52.41 -0.24 20.33
C ARG A 113 53.48 0.72 20.88
N GLN A 114 53.14 1.99 21.12
CA GLN A 114 54.06 2.96 21.72
C GLN A 114 54.22 2.75 23.24
N ASP A 115 53.16 2.36 23.95
CA ASP A 115 53.23 2.03 25.38
C ASP A 115 54.07 0.78 25.67
N ASP A 116 54.15 -0.15 24.71
CA ASP A 116 54.95 -1.38 24.81
C ASP A 116 56.46 -1.16 24.52
N ASP A 117 56.88 0.03 24.07
CA ASP A 117 58.29 0.33 23.80
C ASP A 117 58.98 0.79 25.11
N PRO A 118 59.91 -0.01 25.69
CA PRO A 118 60.52 0.35 26.97
C PRO A 118 61.40 1.60 26.82
N PRO A 119 61.42 2.51 27.80
CA PRO A 119 62.20 3.73 27.71
C PRO A 119 63.71 3.40 27.59
N PRO A 120 64.49 4.22 26.86
CA PRO A 120 65.92 4.01 26.74
C PRO A 120 66.63 4.20 28.10
N PHE A 121 67.67 3.39 28.32
CA PHE A 121 68.49 3.34 29.54
C PHE A 121 69.26 4.62 29.84
#